data_AF-Q2G2V1-F1
#
_entry.id   AF-Q2G2V1-F1
#
_cell.length_a   1.000
_cell.length_b   1.000
_cell.length_c   1.000
_cell.angle_alpha   90.00
_cell.angle_beta   90.00
_cell.angle_gamma   90.00
#
_symmetry.space_group_name_H-M   'P 1'
#
loop_
_entity.id
_entity.type
_entity.pdbx_description
1 polymer ?
#
loop_
_entity_poly.entity_id
_entity_poly.type
_entity_poly.pdbx_seq_one_letter_code
_entity_poly.pdbx_strand_id
1 'polypeptide(L)'
;MHQTTKLKHSANLLSDLLEKHIAISNSSNLYQFNQEDIFMTKTLELSFKSSLDKPVKLQLPQLNNVVTEQVARDSMNALVDLNIIKSNSGTITKVHSAQIIDKTTTVLFEDKK
;
A
#
# COMPACT_ATOMS: atom_id res chain seq x y z
N MET A 1 21.20 40.32 -32.98
CA MET A 1 19.89 40.17 -32.33
C MET A 1 19.34 38.72 -32.38
N HIS A 2 20.16 37.68 -32.17
CA HIS A 2 19.71 36.28 -32.35
C HIS A 2 19.51 35.48 -31.04
N GLN A 3 19.80 36.06 -29.87
CA GLN A 3 19.68 35.34 -28.59
C GLN A 3 18.25 35.29 -28.01
N THR A 4 17.38 36.24 -28.38
CA THR A 4 16.03 36.34 -27.79
C THR A 4 15.11 35.21 -28.25
N THR A 5 15.32 34.65 -29.44
CA THR A 5 14.49 33.55 -29.97
C THR A 5 14.75 32.23 -29.23
N LYS A 6 16.00 31.96 -28.82
CA LYS A 6 16.36 30.72 -28.14
C LYS A 6 15.77 30.65 -26.73
N LEU A 7 15.78 31.77 -25.99
CA LEU A 7 15.21 31.84 -24.64
C LEU A 7 13.68 31.65 -24.62
N LYS A 8 12.96 32.25 -25.58
CA LYS A 8 11.49 32.05 -25.71
C LYS A 8 11.13 30.60 -26.02
N HIS A 9 11.92 29.93 -26.86
CA HIS A 9 11.67 28.53 -27.20
C HIS A 9 11.89 27.60 -25.98
N SER A 10 12.89 27.88 -25.15
CA SER A 10 13.12 27.13 -23.91
C SER A 10 12.01 27.31 -22.87
N ALA A 11 11.42 28.51 -22.77
CA ALA A 11 10.30 28.77 -21.85
C ALA A 11 9.05 27.96 -22.25
N ASN A 12 8.75 27.87 -23.56
CA ASN A 12 7.62 27.09 -24.05
C ASN A 12 7.79 25.57 -23.84
N LEU A 13 9.02 25.05 -23.97
CA LEU A 13 9.29 23.63 -23.68
C LEU A 13 9.11 23.30 -22.19
N LEU A 14 9.44 24.24 -21.29
CA LEU A 14 9.25 24.07 -19.85
C LEU A 14 7.76 24.12 -19.48
N SER A 15 6.96 25.01 -20.07
CA SER A 15 5.51 25.03 -19.85
C SER A 15 4.84 23.75 -20.35
N ASP A 16 5.21 23.27 -21.54
CA ASP A 16 4.70 22.01 -22.10
C ASP A 16 5.03 20.80 -21.20
N LEU A 17 6.23 20.78 -20.62
CA LEU A 17 6.65 19.71 -19.71
C LEU A 17 5.89 19.79 -18.37
N LEU A 18 5.68 20.99 -17.84
CA LEU A 18 4.92 21.20 -16.62
C LEU A 18 3.44 20.82 -16.80
N GLU A 19 2.84 21.17 -17.94
CA GLU A 19 1.46 20.79 -18.28
C GLU A 19 1.32 19.28 -18.45
N LYS A 20 2.30 18.61 -19.08
CA LYS A 20 2.30 17.13 -19.20
C LYS A 20 2.39 16.42 -17.84
N HIS A 21 3.10 16.99 -16.87
CA HIS A 21 3.15 16.43 -15.52
C HIS A 21 1.92 16.78 -14.68
N ILE A 22 1.31 17.96 -14.85
CA ILE A 22 0.09 18.37 -14.14
C ILE A 22 -1.15 17.66 -14.71
N ALA A 23 -1.16 17.26 -15.99
CA ALA A 23 -2.24 16.45 -16.55
C ALA A 23 -2.37 15.06 -15.88
N ILE A 24 -1.33 14.61 -15.17
CA ILE A 24 -1.37 13.34 -14.42
C ILE A 24 -2.09 13.52 -13.06
N SER A 25 -2.23 14.75 -12.53
CA SER A 25 -2.83 14.96 -11.20
C SER A 25 -4.36 15.09 -11.17
N ASN A 26 -5.04 15.25 -12.32
CA ASN A 26 -6.50 15.39 -12.35
C ASN A 26 -7.23 14.20 -12.98
N SER A 27 -6.50 13.13 -13.32
CA SER A 27 -7.09 11.86 -13.79
C SER A 27 -7.38 10.89 -12.66
N SER A 28 -7.37 11.36 -11.40
CA SER A 28 -8.27 10.80 -10.39
C SER A 28 -9.67 11.17 -10.81
N ASN A 29 -10.20 10.44 -11.81
CA ASN A 29 -11.62 10.14 -11.85
C ASN A 29 -11.98 9.81 -10.41
N LEU A 30 -12.60 10.78 -9.73
CA LEU A 30 -13.54 10.52 -8.68
C LEU A 30 -14.53 9.61 -9.36
N TYR A 31 -14.27 8.30 -9.28
CA TYR A 31 -15.24 7.28 -9.59
C TYR A 31 -16.54 7.78 -8.98
N GLN A 32 -17.53 7.99 -9.84
CA GLN A 32 -18.92 8.15 -9.44
C GLN A 32 -19.21 6.92 -8.58
N PHE A 33 -19.03 7.06 -7.26
CA PHE A 33 -19.35 6.02 -6.31
C PHE A 33 -20.86 5.86 -6.39
N ASN A 34 -21.30 4.82 -7.11
CA ASN A 34 -22.65 4.36 -6.96
C ASN A 34 -22.84 4.06 -5.48
N GLN A 35 -24.03 4.33 -4.95
CA GLN A 35 -24.37 4.03 -3.58
C GLN A 35 -24.44 2.51 -3.30
N GLU A 36 -23.83 1.68 -4.16
CA GLU A 36 -23.50 0.27 -3.92
C GLU A 36 -21.98 0.03 -3.88
N ASP A 37 -21.20 0.91 -4.52
CA ASP A 37 -19.76 1.07 -4.31
C ASP A 37 -19.45 1.82 -3.01
N ILE A 38 -20.46 2.13 -2.18
CA ILE A 38 -20.29 2.57 -0.78
C ILE A 38 -19.49 1.51 -0.02
N PHE A 39 -18.18 1.70 -0.14
CA PHE A 39 -17.15 1.25 0.74
C PHE A 39 -17.12 -0.27 0.90
N MET A 40 -16.91 -0.98 -0.21
CA MET A 40 -16.24 -2.28 -0.17
C MET A 40 -14.78 -2.06 0.28
N THR A 41 -14.59 -1.72 1.55
CA THR A 41 -13.27 -1.45 2.11
C THR A 41 -12.54 -2.78 2.20
N LYS A 42 -11.39 -2.87 1.55
CA LYS A 42 -10.47 -4.00 1.77
C LYS A 42 -9.64 -3.71 3.01
N THR A 43 -9.46 -4.71 3.85
CA THR A 43 -8.54 -4.64 5.00
C THR A 43 -7.45 -5.67 4.78
N LEU A 44 -6.18 -5.24 4.84
CA LEU A 44 -5.06 -6.18 4.90
C LEU A 44 -4.87 -6.59 6.36
N GLU A 45 -5.09 -7.86 6.66
CA GLU A 45 -4.78 -8.45 7.96
C GLU A 45 -3.46 -9.21 7.87
N LEU A 46 -2.51 -8.82 8.72
CA LEU A 46 -1.20 -9.44 8.89
C LEU A 46 -1.20 -10.16 10.24
N SER A 47 -0.94 -11.46 10.25
CA SER A 47 -0.83 -12.25 11.46
C SER A 47 0.61 -12.71 11.69
N PHE A 48 1.05 -12.54 12.92
CA PHE A 48 2.35 -12.97 13.41
C PHE A 48 2.18 -13.96 14.55
N LYS A 49 3.22 -14.73 14.84
CA LYS A 49 3.29 -15.54 16.06
C LYS A 49 4.21 -14.86 17.08
N SER A 50 3.76 -14.86 18.32
CA SER A 50 4.57 -14.38 19.45
C SER A 50 5.42 -15.50 20.05
N SER A 51 6.32 -15.13 20.95
CA SER A 51 7.10 -16.05 21.79
C SER A 51 6.26 -16.96 22.69
N LEU A 52 4.97 -16.64 22.89
CA LEU A 52 4.01 -17.46 23.63
C LEU A 52 3.13 -18.33 22.72
N ASP A 53 3.50 -18.47 21.44
CA ASP A 53 2.73 -19.13 20.37
C ASP A 53 1.28 -18.61 20.26
N LYS A 54 1.06 -17.36 20.67
CA LYS A 54 -0.22 -16.66 20.49
C LYS A 54 -0.19 -15.85 19.21
N PRO A 55 -1.30 -15.81 18.43
CA PRO A 55 -1.37 -14.95 17.26
C PRO A 55 -1.39 -13.48 17.67
N VAL A 56 -0.68 -12.64 16.91
CA VAL A 56 -0.73 -11.17 16.99
C VAL A 56 -1.18 -10.67 15.63
N LYS A 57 -2.28 -9.91 15.58
CA LYS A 57 -2.86 -9.41 14.34
C LYS A 57 -2.66 -7.90 14.21
N LEU A 58 -2.23 -7.47 13.03
CA LEU A 58 -2.18 -6.08 12.61
C LEU A 58 -3.11 -5.92 11.41
N GLN A 59 -4.11 -5.03 11.53
CA GLN A 59 -5.04 -4.74 10.46
C GLN A 59 -4.77 -3.36 9.89
N LEU A 60 -4.67 -3.29 8.56
CA LEU A 60 -4.50 -2.07 7.80
C LEU A 60 -5.79 -1.87 6.97
N PRO A 61 -6.76 -1.10 7.48
CA PRO A 61 -8.01 -0.85 6.79
C PRO A 61 -7.80 0.06 5.57
N GLN A 62 -8.81 0.13 4.69
CA GLN A 62 -8.80 1.00 3.50
C GLN A 62 -7.63 0.68 2.54
N LEU A 63 -7.38 -0.62 2.33
CA LEU A 63 -6.37 -1.10 1.41
C LEU A 63 -6.76 -0.76 -0.04
N ASN A 64 -6.15 0.30 -0.57
CA ASN A 64 -6.38 0.75 -1.95
C ASN A 64 -5.33 0.21 -2.94
N ASN A 65 -4.23 -0.35 -2.44
CA ASN A 65 -3.14 -0.87 -3.26
C ASN A 65 -3.25 -2.39 -3.44
N VAL A 66 -2.79 -2.88 -4.59
CA VAL A 66 -2.59 -4.30 -4.80
C VAL A 66 -1.42 -4.77 -3.93
N VAL A 67 -1.64 -5.81 -3.14
CA VAL A 67 -0.61 -6.45 -2.30
C VAL A 67 -0.44 -7.88 -2.74
N THR A 68 0.79 -8.24 -3.11
CA THR A 68 1.16 -9.61 -3.47
C THR A 68 1.69 -10.35 -2.25
N GLU A 69 1.72 -11.69 -2.30
CA GLU A 69 2.34 -12.51 -1.26
C GLU A 69 3.78 -12.06 -0.96
N GLN A 70 4.61 -11.90 -1.99
CA GLN A 70 6.02 -11.53 -1.83
C GLN A 70 6.16 -10.21 -1.06
N VAL A 71 5.43 -9.17 -1.47
CA VAL A 71 5.49 -7.85 -0.82
C VAL A 71 4.99 -7.93 0.63
N ALA A 72 3.93 -8.70 0.90
CA ALA A 72 3.44 -8.91 2.25
C ALA A 72 4.48 -9.62 3.12
N ARG A 73 5.09 -10.71 2.64
CA ARG A 73 6.12 -11.47 3.38
C ARG A 73 7.35 -10.61 3.68
N ASP A 74 7.90 -9.93 2.69
CA ASP A 74 9.10 -9.10 2.86
C ASP A 74 8.85 -7.97 3.86
N SER A 75 7.70 -7.30 3.74
CA SER A 75 7.32 -6.24 4.66
C SER A 75 7.11 -6.77 6.08
N MET A 76 6.43 -7.91 6.22
CA MET A 76 6.20 -8.53 7.53
C MET A 76 7.51 -8.99 8.19
N ASN A 77 8.45 -9.58 7.44
CA ASN A 77 9.77 -9.95 7.96
C ASN A 77 10.53 -8.71 8.44
N ALA A 78 10.54 -7.63 7.66
CA ALA A 78 11.15 -6.39 8.08
C ALA A 78 10.52 -5.84 9.38
N LEU A 79 9.20 -5.95 9.57
CA LEU A 79 8.54 -5.56 10.82
C LEU A 79 9.00 -6.39 12.04
N VAL A 80 9.26 -7.69 11.83
CA VAL A 80 9.80 -8.58 12.87
C VAL A 80 11.25 -8.21 13.19
N ASP A 81 12.09 -8.03 12.16
CA ASP A 81 13.51 -7.71 12.32
C ASP A 81 13.73 -6.35 13.01
N LEU A 82 12.90 -5.36 12.67
CA LEU A 82 12.92 -4.06 13.32
C LEU A 82 12.39 -4.09 14.76
N ASN A 83 11.69 -5.16 15.17
CA ASN A 83 11.11 -5.35 16.50
C ASN A 83 10.27 -4.15 16.97
N ILE A 84 9.54 -3.51 16.05
CA ILE A 84 8.76 -2.29 16.33
C ILE A 84 7.35 -2.56 16.82
N ILE A 85 6.83 -3.78 16.61
CA ILE A 85 5.47 -4.13 17.01
C ILE A 85 5.49 -4.59 18.47
N LYS A 86 4.94 -3.77 19.36
CA LYS A 86 4.74 -4.13 20.76
C LYS A 86 3.46 -4.94 20.92
N SER A 87 3.57 -6.09 21.58
CA SER A 87 2.43 -6.95 21.88
C SER A 87 2.37 -7.33 23.35
N ASN A 88 1.16 -7.34 23.91
CA ASN A 88 0.90 -7.85 25.27
C ASN A 88 0.93 -9.38 25.35
N SER A 89 1.01 -10.08 24.21
CA SER A 89 1.05 -11.55 24.12
C SER A 89 2.47 -12.12 23.95
N GLY A 90 3.50 -11.33 24.26
CA GLY A 90 4.91 -11.68 24.10
C GLY A 90 5.53 -11.06 22.85
N THR A 91 6.86 -11.15 22.74
CA THR A 91 7.62 -10.60 21.60
C THR A 91 7.22 -11.29 20.31
N ILE A 92 7.08 -10.54 19.22
CA ILE A 92 6.81 -11.12 17.90
C ILE A 92 8.07 -11.82 17.40
N THR A 93 7.97 -13.10 17.05
CA THR A 93 9.13 -13.92 16.67
C THR A 93 9.11 -14.34 15.21
N LYS A 94 7.93 -14.44 14.60
CA LYS A 94 7.82 -14.86 13.20
C LYS A 94 6.55 -14.36 12.53
N VAL A 95 6.64 -14.18 11.22
CA VAL A 95 5.48 -14.04 10.33
C VAL A 95 4.67 -15.32 10.33
N HIS A 96 3.35 -15.23 10.12
CA HIS A 96 2.48 -16.41 10.10
C HIS A 96 1.53 -16.42 8.92
N SER A 97 0.75 -15.35 8.71
CA SER A 97 -0.18 -15.29 7.57
C SER A 97 -0.48 -13.86 7.16
N ALA A 98 -0.91 -13.69 5.92
CA ALA A 98 -1.48 -12.45 5.44
C ALA A 98 -2.72 -12.72 4.59
N GLN A 99 -3.75 -11.91 4.76
CA GLN A 99 -5.00 -12.04 4.03
C GLN A 99 -5.64 -10.68 3.77
N ILE A 100 -6.34 -10.57 2.64
CA ILE A 100 -7.18 -9.42 2.30
C ILE A 100 -8.62 -9.77 2.64
N ILE A 101 -9.25 -8.95 3.48
CA ILE A 101 -10.62 -9.13 3.94
C ILE A 101 -11.50 -8.06 3.31
N ASP A 102 -12.55 -8.49 2.60
CA ASP A 102 -13.66 -7.66 2.15
C ASP A 102 -14.99 -8.40 2.38
N LYS A 103 -15.82 -8.61 1.35
CA LYS A 103 -16.96 -9.55 1.42
C LYS A 103 -16.49 -11.00 1.57
N THR A 104 -15.28 -11.28 1.12
CA THR A 104 -14.62 -12.58 1.22
C THR A 104 -13.22 -12.42 1.79
N THR A 105 -12.59 -13.53 2.14
CA THR A 105 -11.19 -13.54 2.57
C THR A 105 -10.35 -14.12 1.45
N THR A 106 -9.42 -13.35 0.93
CA THR A 106 -8.37 -13.83 0.03
C THR A 106 -7.09 -14.02 0.82
N VAL A 107 -6.68 -15.27 1.01
CA VAL A 107 -5.41 -15.60 1.68
C VAL A 107 -4.27 -15.32 0.71
N LEU A 108 -3.32 -14.47 1.12
CA LEU A 108 -2.07 -14.25 0.39
C LEU A 108 -1.09 -15.37 0.71
N PHE A 109 -0.97 -15.71 1.99
CA PHE A 109 -0.23 -16.88 2.45
C PHE A 109 -0.63 -17.28 3.88
N GLU A 110 -0.32 -18.52 4.23
CA GLU A 110 -0.39 -19.03 5.59
C GLU A 110 0.69 -20.09 5.81
N ASP A 111 1.62 -19.81 6.72
CA ASP A 111 2.66 -20.77 7.09
C ASP A 111 2.06 -21.85 8.00
N LYS A 112 2.17 -23.11 7.56
CA LYS A 112 1.78 -24.26 8.38
C LYS A 112 2.58 -24.25 9.69
N LYS A 113 1.89 -24.58 10.79
CA LYS A 113 2.28 -24.33 12.18
C LYS A 113 3.77 -24.49 12.50
#